data_AF-D0LK96-F1
#
_entry.id   AF-D0LK96-F1
#
_cell.length_a   1.000
_cell.length_b   1.000
_cell.length_c   1.000
_cell.angle_alpha   90.00
_cell.angle_beta   90.00
_cell.angle_gamma   90.00
#
_symmetry.space_group_name_H-M   'P 1'
#
loop_
_entity.id
_entity.type
_entity.pdbx_description
1 polymer ?
#
loop_
_entity_poly.entity_id
_entity_poly.type
_entity_poly.pdbx_seq_one_letter_code
_entity_poly.pdbx_strand_id
1 'polypeptide(L)'
;MLVAQRLTDGVHRVREGGIDLIFLDPGENPKGLDYFVLALSRLPDPPPFVLISSSPKAPQISAQIGAAGFLPKPCTGDDIVELASRFASSPVQEPIIDDEPTQPRRELFRI
;
A
#
# COMPACT_ATOMS: atom_id res chain seq x y z
N MET A 1 12.13 13.16 -8.58
CA MET A 1 10.98 12.97 -7.68
C MET A 1 9.81 13.77 -8.23
N LEU A 2 8.68 13.10 -8.47
CA LEU A 2 7.47 13.75 -8.95
C LEU A 2 6.52 13.98 -7.77
N VAL A 3 5.82 15.11 -7.75
CA VAL A 3 4.89 15.47 -6.67
C VAL A 3 3.51 15.80 -7.26
N ALA A 4 2.47 15.23 -6.66
CA ALA A 4 1.07 15.62 -6.87
C ALA A 4 0.49 16.10 -5.55
N GLN A 5 -0.19 17.25 -5.55
CA GLN A 5 -0.77 17.83 -4.33
C GLN A 5 -2.20 17.37 -4.06
N ARG A 6 -2.85 16.76 -5.07
CA ARG A 6 -4.21 16.24 -4.97
C ARG A 6 -4.23 14.77 -5.38
N LEU A 7 -5.08 13.98 -4.72
CA LEU A 7 -5.25 12.56 -5.03
C LEU A 7 -5.67 12.33 -6.49
N THR A 8 -6.51 13.22 -7.05
CA THR A 8 -6.93 13.15 -8.45
C THR A 8 -5.76 13.30 -9.42
N ASP A 9 -4.86 14.25 -9.15
CA ASP A 9 -3.69 14.51 -9.98
C ASP A 9 -2.71 13.33 -9.90
N GLY A 10 -2.61 12.73 -8.71
CA GLY A 10 -1.87 11.48 -8.49
C GLY A 10 -2.41 10.34 -9.36
N VAL A 11 -3.73 10.10 -9.38
CA VAL A 11 -4.34 9.05 -10.21
C VAL A 11 -4.06 9.27 -11.70
N HIS A 12 -4.22 10.51 -12.19
CA HIS A 12 -3.92 10.83 -13.60
C HIS A 12 -2.49 10.50 -13.97
N ARG A 13 -1.56 10.81 -13.06
CA ARG A 13 -0.15 10.60 -13.30
C ARG A 13 0.26 9.13 -13.25
N VAL A 14 -0.30 8.34 -12.34
CA VAL A 14 -0.04 6.89 -12.28
C VAL A 14 -0.50 6.21 -13.56
N ARG A 15 -1.59 6.68 -14.18
CA ARG A 15 -2.07 6.17 -15.48
C ARG A 15 -1.11 6.42 -16.64
N GLU A 16 -0.22 7.39 -16.53
CA GLU A 16 0.84 7.63 -17.54
C GLU A 16 1.96 6.57 -17.45
N GLY A 17 1.99 5.78 -16.38
CA GLY A 17 3.02 4.77 -16.14
C GLY A 17 4.36 5.35 -15.68
N GLY A 18 5.36 4.48 -15.53
CA GLY A 18 6.73 4.86 -15.15
C GLY A 18 6.89 5.32 -13.69
N ILE A 19 5.96 4.92 -12.81
CA ILE A 19 6.04 5.13 -11.36
C ILE A 19 6.24 3.77 -10.71
N ASP A 20 7.34 3.59 -9.98
CA ASP A 20 7.67 2.32 -9.32
C ASP A 20 7.12 2.23 -7.88
N LEU A 21 6.88 3.38 -7.25
CA LEU A 21 6.44 3.48 -5.86
C LEU A 21 5.72 4.80 -5.60
N ILE A 22 4.65 4.76 -4.81
CA ILE A 22 3.91 5.94 -4.37
C ILE A 22 4.05 6.12 -2.86
N PHE A 23 4.41 7.33 -2.43
CA PHE A 23 4.25 7.76 -1.05
C PHE A 23 3.00 8.64 -0.96
N LEU A 24 2.01 8.19 -0.18
CA LEU A 24 0.70 8.84 -0.09
C LEU A 24 0.50 9.46 1.29
N ASP A 25 0.46 10.78 1.35
CA ASP A 25 0.02 11.54 2.52
C ASP A 25 -1.37 12.13 2.27
N PRO A 26 -2.45 11.52 2.79
CA PRO A 26 -3.81 12.03 2.60
C PRO A 26 -4.19 13.12 3.64
N GLY A 27 -3.29 13.48 4.55
CA GLY A 27 -3.59 14.38 5.67
C GLY A 27 -4.53 13.78 6.72
N GLU A 28 -5.00 14.62 7.65
CA GLU A 28 -5.87 14.23 8.78
C GLU A 28 -7.33 13.95 8.37
N ASN A 29 -7.77 14.45 7.21
CA ASN A 29 -9.11 14.24 6.67
C ASN A 29 -9.02 13.67 5.26
N PRO A 30 -8.91 12.34 5.12
CA PRO A 30 -8.52 11.67 3.88
C PRO A 30 -9.70 11.54 2.89
N LYS A 31 -10.40 12.64 2.60
CA LYS A 31 -11.46 12.65 1.57
C LYS A 31 -10.87 12.20 0.24
N GLY A 32 -11.43 11.14 -0.34
CA GLY A 32 -11.00 10.60 -1.63
C GLY A 32 -9.88 9.57 -1.55
N LEU A 33 -9.43 9.15 -0.37
CA LEU A 33 -8.51 8.02 -0.23
C LEU A 33 -9.12 6.72 -0.77
N ASP A 34 -10.41 6.49 -0.48
CA ASP A 34 -11.22 5.42 -1.03
C ASP A 34 -11.26 5.46 -2.56
N TYR A 35 -11.48 6.65 -3.13
CA TYR A 35 -11.44 6.86 -4.58
C TYR A 35 -10.05 6.56 -5.16
N PHE A 36 -8.99 7.03 -4.51
CA PHE A 36 -7.61 6.78 -4.94
C PHE A 36 -7.29 5.28 -4.96
N VAL A 37 -7.62 4.57 -3.89
CA VAL A 37 -7.41 3.11 -3.77
C VAL A 37 -8.22 2.36 -4.84
N LEU A 38 -9.49 2.73 -5.05
CA LEU A 38 -10.32 2.15 -6.10
C LEU A 38 -9.81 2.46 -7.51
N ALA A 39 -9.22 3.63 -7.73
CA ALA A 39 -8.65 4.01 -9.01
C ALA A 39 -7.36 3.24 -9.32
N LEU A 40 -6.50 3.06 -8.31
CA LEU A 40 -5.30 2.21 -8.42
C LEU A 40 -5.66 0.76 -8.70
N SER A 41 -6.64 0.18 -7.98
CA SER A 41 -7.00 -1.23 -8.15
C SER A 41 -7.59 -1.58 -9.53
N ARG A 42 -7.93 -0.58 -10.34
CA ARG A 42 -8.40 -0.73 -11.72
C ARG A 42 -7.27 -0.67 -12.76
N LEU A 43 -6.04 -0.38 -12.34
CA LEU A 43 -4.88 -0.43 -13.23
C LEU A 43 -4.46 -1.89 -13.44
N PRO A 44 -4.00 -2.27 -14.64
CA PRO A 44 -3.53 -3.63 -14.91
C PRO A 44 -2.34 -4.05 -14.01
N ASP A 45 -1.47 -3.10 -13.70
CA ASP A 45 -0.28 -3.28 -12.85
C ASP A 45 -0.09 -2.01 -11.99
N PRO A 46 -0.83 -1.86 -10.89
CA PRO A 46 -0.73 -0.68 -10.05
C PRO A 46 0.59 -0.69 -9.29
N PRO A 47 1.34 0.42 -9.24
CA PRO A 47 2.53 0.48 -8.41
C PRO A 47 2.18 0.33 -6.93
N PRO A 48 3.06 -0.28 -6.14
CA PRO A 48 2.89 -0.32 -4.69
C PRO A 48 2.81 1.10 -4.13
N PHE A 49 2.05 1.26 -3.06
CA PHE A 49 1.98 2.53 -2.34
C PHE A 49 2.19 2.34 -0.84
N VAL A 50 2.81 3.34 -0.23
CA VAL A 50 3.04 3.45 1.22
C VAL A 50 2.18 4.59 1.75
N LEU A 51 1.43 4.32 2.82
CA LEU A 51 0.66 5.36 3.50
C LEU A 51 1.57 6.14 4.47
N ILE A 52 1.56 7.47 4.39
CA ILE A 52 2.19 8.35 5.39
C ILE A 52 1.11 8.91 6.30
N SER A 53 1.19 8.66 7.61
CA SER A 53 0.16 9.14 8.56
C SER A 53 0.68 9.29 9.99
N SER A 54 0.09 10.23 10.71
CA SER A 54 0.21 10.45 12.17
C SER A 54 -0.73 9.52 12.97
N SER A 55 -1.69 8.85 12.32
CA SER A 55 -2.72 8.08 12.99
C SER A 55 -2.14 6.80 13.62
N PRO A 56 -2.46 6.48 14.89
CA PRO A 56 -2.05 5.23 15.52
C PRO A 56 -2.71 4.00 14.88
N LYS A 57 -3.80 4.20 14.11
CA LYS A 57 -4.48 3.13 13.36
C LYS A 57 -3.92 2.93 11.96
N ALA A 58 -2.95 3.74 11.55
CA ALA A 58 -2.43 3.72 10.19
C ALA A 58 -1.84 2.37 9.77
N PRO A 59 -1.17 1.56 10.63
CA PRO A 59 -0.76 0.22 10.25
C PRO A 59 -1.94 -0.67 9.84
N GLN A 60 -3.03 -0.67 10.61
CA GLN A 60 -4.22 -1.48 10.32
C GLN A 60 -4.94 -0.96 9.06
N ILE A 61 -5.08 0.36 8.93
CA ILE A 61 -5.72 0.98 7.75
C ILE A 61 -4.92 0.64 6.50
N SER A 62 -3.59 0.76 6.54
CA SER A 62 -2.70 0.47 5.41
C SER A 62 -2.87 -0.97 4.92
N ALA A 63 -2.90 -1.94 5.84
CA ALA A 63 -3.16 -3.34 5.51
C ALA A 63 -4.57 -3.53 4.90
N GLN A 64 -5.59 -2.88 5.45
CA GLN A 64 -6.97 -2.99 4.96
C GLN A 64 -7.16 -2.44 3.54
N ILE A 65 -6.42 -1.41 3.16
CA ILE A 65 -6.52 -0.78 1.83
C ILE A 65 -5.52 -1.34 0.82
N GLY A 66 -4.76 -2.38 1.19
CA GLY A 66 -3.77 -3.00 0.31
C GLY A 66 -2.52 -2.15 0.07
N ALA A 67 -2.17 -1.26 0.99
CA ALA A 67 -0.90 -0.55 0.91
C ALA A 67 0.26 -1.54 1.12
N ALA A 68 1.35 -1.35 0.39
CA ALA A 68 2.56 -2.15 0.56
C ALA A 68 3.31 -1.85 1.86
N GLY A 69 2.98 -0.73 2.51
CA GLY A 69 3.55 -0.38 3.81
C GLY A 69 2.96 0.90 4.38
N PHE A 70 3.53 1.30 5.52
CA PHE A 70 3.17 2.50 6.25
C PHE A 70 4.45 3.21 6.75
N LEU A 71 4.42 4.55 6.75
CA LEU A 71 5.46 5.41 7.32
C LEU A 71 4.84 6.39 8.33
N PRO A 72 5.21 6.33 9.62
CA PRO A 72 4.66 7.23 10.63
C PRO A 72 5.17 8.65 10.52
N LYS A 73 4.31 9.62 10.84
CA LYS A 73 4.73 11.02 11.07
C LYS A 73 5.18 11.22 12.52
N PRO A 74 6.17 12.09 12.78
CA PRO A 74 6.98 12.80 11.80
C PRO A 74 7.95 11.87 11.07
N CYS A 75 8.17 12.12 9.78
CA CYS A 75 9.17 11.44 8.96
C CYS A 75 9.99 12.49 8.18
N THR A 76 11.20 12.11 7.82
CA THR A 76 12.18 12.91 7.09
C THR A 76 12.30 12.42 5.64
N GLY A 77 13.04 13.17 4.82
CA GLY A 77 13.40 12.71 3.48
C GLY A 77 14.23 11.42 3.50
N ASP A 78 15.09 11.26 4.51
CA ASP A 78 15.93 10.07 4.65
C ASP A 78 15.08 8.82 4.95
N ASP A 79 14.03 8.95 5.77
CA ASP A 79 13.09 7.85 6.04
C ASP A 79 12.37 7.38 4.76
N ILE A 80 12.02 8.33 3.87
CA ILE A 80 11.41 8.03 2.56
C ILE A 80 12.42 7.29 1.67
N VAL A 81 13.66 7.76 1.61
CA VAL A 81 14.72 7.14 0.80
C VAL A 81 15.06 5.74 1.31
N GLU A 82 15.18 5.57 2.63
CA GLU A 82 15.43 4.27 3.25
C GLU A 82 14.30 3.29 2.91
N LEU A 83 13.04 3.71 3.06
CA LEU A 83 11.92 2.84 2.74
C LEU A 83 11.84 2.52 1.25
N ALA A 84 12.04 3.52 0.38
CA ALA A 84 12.06 3.33 -1.07
C ALA A 84 13.15 2.35 -1.52
N SER A 85 14.32 2.36 -0.87
CA SER A 85 15.42 1.45 -1.17
C SER A 85 15.04 -0.02 -0.98
N ARG A 86 14.10 -0.33 -0.07
CA ARG A 86 13.61 -1.69 0.17
C ARG A 86 12.76 -2.22 -1.00
N PHE A 87 12.05 -1.33 -1.69
CA PHE A 87 11.28 -1.66 -2.88
C PHE A 87 12.18 -1.81 -4.12
N ALA A 88 13.21 -0.97 -4.24
CA ALA A 88 14.18 -1.06 -5.33
C ALA A 88 15.09 -2.29 -5.22
N SER A 89 15.33 -2.78 -4.00
CA SER A 89 16.25 -3.88 -3.72
C SER A 89 15.55 -5.23 -3.61
N SER A 90 14.21 -5.28 -3.70
CA SER A 90 13.47 -6.53 -3.57
C SER A 90 13.60 -7.32 -4.86
N PRO A 91 14.23 -8.52 -4.87
CA PRO A 91 14.02 -9.46 -5.95
C PRO A 91 12.53 -9.76 -5.98
N VAL A 92 11.94 -9.88 -7.17
CA VAL A 92 10.57 -10.36 -7.39
C VAL A 92 10.26 -11.45 -6.36
N GLN A 93 9.37 -11.19 -5.40
CA GLN A 93 8.87 -12.25 -4.54
C GLN A 93 8.08 -13.16 -5.47
N GLU A 94 8.65 -14.32 -5.79
CA GLU A 94 7.90 -15.37 -6.46
C GLU A 94 6.61 -15.60 -5.64
N PRO A 95 5.44 -15.67 -6.29
CA PRO A 95 4.20 -15.93 -5.59
C PRO A 95 4.38 -17.25 -4.82
N ILE A 96 4.25 -17.19 -3.49
CA ILE A 96 4.12 -18.38 -2.67
C ILE A 96 2.73 -18.93 -3.00
N ILE A 97 2.68 -19.90 -3.92
CA ILE A 97 1.46 -20.67 -4.19
C ILE A 97 1.35 -21.68 -3.06
N ASP A 98 0.60 -21.31 -2.02
CA ASP A 98 0.17 -22.24 -0.98
C ASP A 98 -1.04 -23.02 -1.52
N ASP A 99 -0.78 -24.19 -2.11
CA ASP A 99 -1.79 -25.08 -2.70
C ASP A 99 -2.33 -26.10 -1.69
N GLU A 100 -2.16 -25.90 -0.37
CA GLU A 100 -2.77 -26.78 0.62
C GLU A 100 -4.26 -26.42 0.86
N PRO A 101 -5.21 -27.33 0.55
CA PRO A 101 -6.59 -27.14 0.94
C PRO A 101 -6.68 -27.16 2.47
N THR A 102 -7.09 -26.04 3.06
CA THR A 102 -7.37 -25.94 4.49
C THR A 102 -8.50 -26.91 4.86
N GLN A 103 -8.16 -28.11 5.34
CA GLN A 103 -9.17 -29.06 5.78
C GLN A 103 -9.91 -28.51 7.01
N PRO A 104 -11.25 -28.60 7.07
CA PRO A 104 -12.00 -28.15 8.23
C PRO A 104 -11.71 -29.07 9.43
N ARG A 105 -11.21 -28.46 10.50
CA ARG A 105 -11.00 -29.08 11.82
C ARG A 105 -12.33 -29.65 12.33
N ARG A 106 -12.54 -30.96 12.19
CA ARG A 106 -13.61 -31.66 12.91
C ARG A 106 -13.26 -31.68 14.39
N GLU A 107 -13.91 -30.84 15.17
CA GLU A 107 -13.96 -30.94 16.62
C GLU A 107 -14.70 -32.25 16.98
N LEU A 108 -13.93 -33.26 17.36
CA LEU A 108 -14.45 -34.43 18.06
C LEU A 108 -14.83 -34.00 19.48
N PHE A 109 -16.05 -33.50 19.64
CA PHE A 109 -16.70 -33.52 20.95
C PHE A 109 -16.93 -34.98 21.34
N ARG A 110 -16.09 -35.48 22.26
CA ARG A 110 -16.39 -36.68 23.04
C ARG A 110 -17.54 -36.33 23.99
N ILE A 111 -18.64 -37.06 23.89
CA ILE A 111 -19.53 -37.38 25.01
C ILE A 111 -19.92 -38.85 24.85
#